data_AF-A0A7W8PB74-F1
#
_entry.id   AF-A0A7W8PB74-F1
#
_cell.length_a   1.000
_cell.length_b   1.000
_cell.length_c   1.000
_cell.angle_alpha   90.00
_cell.angle_beta   90.00
_cell.angle_gamma   90.00
#
_symmetry.space_group_name_H-M   'P 1'
#
loop_
_entity.id
_entity.type
_entity.pdbx_description
1 polymer ?
#
loop_
_entity_poly.entity_id
_entity_poly.type
_entity_poly.pdbx_seq_one_letter_code
_entity_poly.pdbx_strand_id
1 'polypeptide(L)'
;MNEVVDSPFASGKALAESTGGRHEFSRELSRELIKREAAHRYPRDRVVATDRILMAFTSVTLAEKSQYQYAKGGNDIRGPSIKGMQAIAVEWGNLDYGWRIVSRGADVSGVPFSQIECRCIDLETGTGEEIGFIVPHWRDRSERKGGGYVLSDEREIYELCANMAMRRVRACIQACIPVDVVERGMLQADTTVNAEADTSTEAMAKMVAAFEPWGVTKEHIEHLIQRRLNAIQAAQVVTLKRIYVSLRDGMSEPGEWFDMGDAVGTGESDESQTEGTGTAAVKSRMKKKTGGAKAAPKPASKPTPKPAAKTGGAGDAKAEPKADPKAAPKAAGRRDDAPLSYAFVASALNDATDTAALDVASALIARVADAKQRIELEQMYSARMGEFDDEQG
;
A
#
# COMPACT_ATOMS: atom_id res chain seq x y z
N MET A 1 51.45 34.94 -27.81
CA MET A 1 50.59 33.89 -27.23
C MET A 1 49.90 34.51 -26.04
N ASN A 2 48.61 34.85 -26.17
CA ASN A 2 47.81 35.24 -25.02
C ASN A 2 47.00 34.00 -24.63
N GLU A 3 47.33 33.40 -23.49
CA GLU A 3 46.52 32.36 -22.88
C GLU A 3 45.17 32.95 -22.49
N VAL A 4 44.11 32.44 -23.11
CA VAL A 4 42.74 32.72 -22.71
C VAL A 4 42.48 31.89 -21.46
N VAL A 5 42.51 32.52 -20.29
CA VAL A 5 42.09 31.92 -19.03
C VAL A 5 40.57 31.77 -19.10
N ASP A 6 40.10 30.54 -19.31
CA ASP A 6 38.67 30.24 -19.31
C ASP A 6 38.16 30.31 -17.87
N SER A 7 37.14 31.13 -17.64
CA SER A 7 36.62 31.40 -16.29
C SER A 7 35.86 30.19 -15.75
N PRO A 8 36.08 29.74 -14.51
CA PRO A 8 35.31 28.65 -13.89
C PRO A 8 33.83 29.02 -13.62
N PHE A 9 33.45 30.28 -13.86
CA PHE A 9 32.07 30.77 -13.81
C PHE A 9 31.49 31.05 -15.20
N ALA A 10 32.25 30.80 -16.27
CA ALA A 10 31.69 30.81 -17.61
C ALA A 10 30.66 29.69 -17.65
N SER A 11 29.39 30.07 -17.85
CA SER A 11 28.30 29.16 -18.15
C SER A 11 28.75 28.26 -19.29
N GLY A 12 29.17 27.03 -18.96
CA GLY A 12 29.56 26.03 -19.94
C GLY A 12 28.46 25.96 -20.98
N LYS A 13 28.84 25.98 -22.26
CA LYS A 13 27.93 26.03 -23.42
C LYS A 13 26.69 25.21 -23.13
N ALA A 14 25.61 25.89 -22.74
CA ALA A 14 24.32 25.25 -22.59
C ALA A 14 24.01 24.66 -23.96
N LEU A 15 23.84 23.34 -24.01
CA LEU A 15 23.38 22.63 -25.19
C LEU A 15 22.23 23.47 -25.76
N ALA A 16 22.34 23.92 -27.00
CA ALA A 16 21.42 24.90 -27.56
C ALA A 16 20.00 24.31 -27.54
N GLU A 17 19.24 24.68 -26.50
CA GLU A 17 17.85 24.30 -26.34
C GLU A 17 17.12 24.73 -27.60
N SER A 18 16.48 23.76 -28.28
CA SER A 18 15.79 24.04 -29.53
C SER A 18 14.74 25.13 -29.28
N THR A 19 14.56 26.05 -30.24
CA THR A 19 13.52 27.09 -30.15
C THR A 19 12.15 26.49 -29.85
N GLY A 20 11.88 25.26 -30.34
CA GLY A 20 10.69 24.48 -30.00
C GLY A 20 10.59 24.11 -28.52
N GLY A 21 11.65 23.56 -27.92
CA GLY A 21 11.66 23.20 -26.50
C GLY A 21 11.43 24.39 -25.56
N ARG A 22 11.96 25.56 -25.92
CA ARG A 22 11.69 26.81 -25.17
C ARG A 22 10.23 27.25 -25.21
N HIS A 23 9.57 27.09 -26.37
CA HIS A 23 8.16 27.40 -26.49
C HIS A 23 7.26 26.42 -25.73
N GLU A 24 7.61 25.13 -25.71
CA GLU A 24 6.89 24.11 -24.93
C GLU A 24 7.03 24.35 -23.43
N PHE A 25 8.26 24.56 -22.96
CA PHE A 25 8.54 24.90 -21.57
C PHE A 25 7.80 26.17 -21.13
N SER A 26 7.84 27.23 -21.95
CA SER A 26 7.11 28.47 -21.67
C SER A 26 5.59 28.26 -21.56
N ARG A 27 5.01 27.39 -22.40
CA ARG A 27 3.58 27.05 -22.34
C ARG A 27 3.23 26.23 -21.10
N GLU A 28 4.07 25.26 -20.73
CA GLU A 28 3.87 24.43 -19.54
C GLU A 28 3.94 25.26 -18.27
N LEU A 29 4.99 26.07 -18.12
CA LEU A 29 5.16 26.99 -17.01
C LEU A 29 3.99 27.96 -16.90
N SER A 30 3.55 28.55 -18.02
CA SER A 30 2.39 29.46 -18.03
C SER A 30 1.11 28.76 -17.59
N ARG A 31 0.86 27.52 -18.05
CA ARG A 31 -0.32 26.74 -17.63
C ARG A 31 -0.29 26.44 -16.15
N GLU A 32 0.86 26.04 -15.61
CA GLU A 32 1.01 25.72 -14.20
C GLU A 32 0.80 26.97 -13.33
N LEU A 33 1.41 28.09 -13.70
CA LEU A 33 1.22 29.37 -13.02
C LEU A 33 -0.25 29.80 -13.03
N ILE A 34 -0.93 29.72 -14.18
CA ILE A 34 -2.37 30.06 -14.28
C ILE A 34 -3.22 29.15 -13.39
N LYS A 35 -2.96 27.83 -13.39
CA LYS A 35 -3.69 26.88 -12.53
C LYS A 35 -3.50 27.20 -11.05
N ARG A 36 -2.26 27.46 -10.63
CA ARG A 36 -1.94 27.80 -9.23
C ARG A 36 -2.53 29.14 -8.82
N GLU A 37 -2.43 30.15 -9.68
CA GLU A 37 -3.03 31.46 -9.44
C GLU A 37 -4.56 31.36 -9.29
N ALA A 38 -5.21 30.58 -10.15
CA ALA A 38 -6.65 30.32 -10.04
C ALA A 38 -7.01 29.62 -8.71
N ALA A 39 -6.22 28.61 -8.29
CA ALA A 39 -6.43 27.92 -7.01
C ALA A 39 -6.22 28.85 -5.81
N HIS A 40 -5.22 29.73 -5.84
CA HIS A 40 -5.00 30.73 -4.79
C HIS A 40 -6.07 31.81 -4.77
N ARG A 41 -6.63 32.20 -5.92
CA ARG A 41 -7.72 33.18 -6.02
C ARG A 41 -9.05 32.60 -5.55
N TYR A 42 -9.28 31.31 -5.79
CA TYR A 42 -10.50 30.60 -5.44
C TYR A 42 -10.18 29.36 -4.59
N PRO A 43 -9.74 29.55 -3.33
CA PRO A 43 -9.41 28.44 -2.44
C PRO A 43 -10.68 27.64 -2.10
N ARG A 44 -10.50 26.33 -1.94
CA ARG A 44 -11.57 25.42 -1.56
C ARG A 44 -12.03 25.70 -0.12
N ASP A 45 -13.32 25.59 0.11
CA ASP A 45 -13.84 25.40 1.46
C ASP A 45 -13.84 23.90 1.76
N ARG A 46 -13.04 23.48 2.74
CA ARG A 46 -12.87 22.06 3.11
C ARG A 46 -14.18 21.42 3.58
N VAL A 47 -15.05 22.18 4.24
CA VAL A 47 -16.35 21.66 4.71
C VAL A 47 -17.25 21.41 3.51
N VAL A 48 -17.43 22.43 2.66
CA VAL A 48 -18.27 22.33 1.45
C VAL A 48 -17.75 21.25 0.51
N ALA A 49 -16.43 21.15 0.30
CA ALA A 49 -15.84 20.11 -0.52
C ALA A 49 -16.11 18.71 0.06
N THR A 50 -16.02 18.55 1.39
CA THR A 50 -16.36 17.27 2.02
C THR A 50 -17.84 16.94 1.88
N ASP A 51 -18.73 17.91 2.06
CA ASP A 51 -20.18 17.69 1.91
C ASP A 51 -20.55 17.28 0.48
N ARG A 52 -19.89 17.87 -0.53
CA ARG A 52 -20.03 17.45 -1.94
C ARG A 52 -19.55 16.02 -2.15
N ILE A 53 -18.42 15.64 -1.57
CA ILE A 53 -17.92 14.26 -1.60
C ILE A 53 -18.98 13.32 -1.02
N LEU A 54 -19.50 13.61 0.17
CA LEU A 54 -20.53 12.79 0.81
C LEU A 54 -21.78 12.67 -0.05
N MET A 55 -22.25 13.78 -0.63
CA MET A 55 -23.37 13.80 -1.56
C MET A 55 -23.12 12.96 -2.81
N ALA A 56 -21.91 12.98 -3.38
CA ALA A 56 -21.58 12.13 -4.52
C ALA A 56 -21.68 10.64 -4.15
N PHE A 57 -21.21 10.25 -2.97
CA PHE A 57 -21.27 8.88 -2.47
C PHE A 57 -22.68 8.41 -2.05
N THR A 58 -23.70 9.27 -2.07
CA THR A 58 -25.10 8.81 -1.95
C THR A 58 -25.62 8.14 -3.22
N SER A 59 -24.91 8.26 -4.35
CA SER A 59 -25.25 7.53 -5.58
C SER A 59 -24.87 6.06 -5.45
N VAL A 60 -25.86 5.16 -5.51
CA VAL A 60 -25.67 3.70 -5.41
C VAL A 60 -24.64 3.20 -6.44
N THR A 61 -24.75 3.66 -7.69
CA THR A 61 -23.85 3.23 -8.78
C THR A 61 -22.39 3.59 -8.55
N LEU A 62 -22.12 4.70 -7.86
CA LEU A 62 -20.77 5.10 -7.46
C LEU A 62 -20.34 4.34 -6.22
N ALA A 63 -21.24 4.23 -5.22
CA ALA A 63 -20.97 3.57 -3.95
C ALA A 63 -20.58 2.09 -4.14
N GLU A 64 -21.25 1.35 -5.03
CA GLU A 64 -20.90 -0.04 -5.38
C GLU A 64 -19.50 -0.17 -6.00
N LYS A 65 -19.05 0.84 -6.75
CA LYS A 65 -17.76 0.86 -7.46
C LYS A 65 -16.67 1.60 -6.68
N SER A 66 -17.00 2.13 -5.51
CA SER A 66 -16.14 3.02 -4.74
C SER A 66 -14.96 2.32 -4.10
N GLN A 67 -15.05 1.01 -3.89
CA GLN A 67 -14.10 0.23 -3.12
C GLN A 67 -13.71 -1.04 -3.88
N TYR A 68 -12.44 -1.42 -3.74
CA TYR A 68 -11.97 -2.72 -4.18
C TYR A 68 -11.84 -3.64 -2.97
N GLN A 69 -11.89 -4.94 -3.24
CA GLN A 69 -11.68 -5.99 -2.27
C GLN A 69 -10.90 -7.12 -2.96
N TYR A 70 -9.85 -7.62 -2.32
CA TYR A 70 -9.15 -8.82 -2.77
C TYR A 70 -8.50 -9.53 -1.59
N ALA A 71 -8.46 -10.87 -1.65
CA ALA A 71 -7.76 -11.68 -0.67
C ALA A 71 -6.26 -11.77 -1.01
N LYS A 72 -5.39 -11.62 -0.02
CA LYS A 72 -3.94 -11.89 -0.15
C LYS A 72 -3.41 -12.52 1.13
N GLY A 73 -2.90 -13.75 1.02
CA GLY A 73 -2.33 -14.47 2.16
C GLY A 73 -3.35 -14.74 3.27
N GLY A 74 -4.59 -15.05 2.90
CA GLY A 74 -5.69 -15.31 3.85
C GLY A 74 -6.31 -14.06 4.49
N ASN A 75 -5.79 -12.86 4.23
CA ASN A 75 -6.37 -11.61 4.70
C ASN A 75 -7.11 -10.90 3.57
N ASP A 76 -8.28 -10.37 3.89
CA ASP A 76 -9.06 -9.55 2.97
C ASP A 76 -8.57 -8.10 3.01
N ILE A 77 -8.11 -7.60 1.85
CA ILE A 77 -7.61 -6.24 1.69
C ILE A 77 -8.67 -5.41 1.00
N ARG A 78 -9.17 -4.41 1.72
CA ARG A 78 -10.17 -3.48 1.25
C ARG A 78 -9.62 -2.07 1.20
N GLY A 79 -9.97 -1.31 0.16
CA GLY A 79 -9.54 0.07 0.03
C GLY A 79 -10.32 0.87 -1.00
N PRO A 80 -10.11 2.19 -1.06
CA PRO A 80 -10.77 3.04 -2.04
C PRO A 80 -10.31 2.65 -3.45
N SER A 81 -11.26 2.47 -4.36
CA SER A 81 -10.99 2.13 -5.75
C SER A 81 -10.46 3.33 -6.54
N ILE A 82 -9.98 3.07 -7.76
CA ILE A 82 -9.58 4.15 -8.69
C ILE A 82 -10.76 5.10 -8.93
N LYS A 83 -11.97 4.56 -9.14
CA LYS A 83 -13.19 5.37 -9.35
C LYS A 83 -13.59 6.13 -8.09
N GLY A 84 -13.48 5.50 -6.92
CA GLY A 84 -13.75 6.15 -5.64
C GLY A 84 -12.82 7.35 -5.42
N MET A 85 -11.51 7.16 -5.59
CA MET A 85 -10.55 8.25 -5.43
C MET A 85 -10.68 9.34 -6.49
N GLN A 86 -11.01 8.98 -7.74
CA GLN A 86 -11.29 9.98 -8.77
C GLN A 86 -12.52 10.82 -8.43
N ALA A 87 -13.60 10.21 -7.96
CA ALA A 87 -14.79 10.95 -7.54
C ALA A 87 -14.48 11.90 -6.38
N ILE A 88 -13.70 11.43 -5.39
CA ILE A 88 -13.21 12.28 -4.29
C ILE A 88 -12.38 13.45 -4.86
N ALA A 89 -11.43 13.18 -5.75
CA ALA A 89 -10.55 14.21 -6.31
C ALA A 89 -11.30 15.30 -7.07
N VAL A 90 -12.34 14.92 -7.84
CA VAL A 90 -13.20 15.86 -8.57
C VAL A 90 -13.92 16.81 -7.61
N GLU A 91 -14.53 16.27 -6.55
CA GLU A 91 -15.28 17.09 -5.58
C GLU A 91 -14.39 17.84 -4.60
N TRP A 92 -13.20 17.31 -4.29
CA TRP A 92 -12.19 17.98 -3.47
C TRP A 92 -11.68 19.26 -4.14
N GLY A 93 -11.64 19.28 -5.49
CA GLY A 93 -11.26 20.44 -6.30
C GLY A 93 -9.75 20.73 -6.26
N ASN A 94 -9.30 21.74 -7.01
CA ASN A 94 -7.92 22.28 -6.96
C ASN A 94 -6.78 21.24 -6.86
N LEU A 95 -6.91 20.12 -7.59
CA LEU A 95 -5.88 19.09 -7.74
C LEU A 95 -5.50 19.00 -9.22
N ASP A 96 -4.21 18.83 -9.50
CA ASP A 96 -3.68 18.43 -10.80
C ASP A 96 -3.11 17.02 -10.68
N TYR A 97 -3.71 16.05 -11.36
CA TYR A 97 -3.27 14.66 -11.30
C TYR A 97 -3.34 13.99 -12.65
N GLY A 98 -2.48 12.99 -12.84
CA GLY A 98 -2.42 12.25 -14.09
C GLY A 98 -1.16 11.42 -14.18
N TRP A 99 -0.94 10.87 -15.37
CA TRP A 99 0.26 10.13 -15.69
C TRP A 99 0.72 10.47 -17.10
N ARG A 100 2.02 10.31 -17.36
CA ARG A 100 2.60 10.44 -18.69
C ARG A 100 3.68 9.38 -18.89
N ILE A 101 3.93 9.05 -20.15
CA ILE A 101 5.10 8.25 -20.54
C ILE A 101 6.27 9.24 -20.67
N VAL A 102 7.32 9.02 -19.90
CA VAL A 102 8.53 9.85 -19.90
C VAL A 102 9.46 9.42 -21.04
N SER A 103 9.67 8.12 -21.15
CA SER A 103 10.54 7.54 -22.16
C SER A 103 10.11 6.11 -22.49
N ARG A 104 10.59 5.60 -23.63
CA ARG A 104 10.49 4.21 -24.02
C ARG A 104 11.88 3.69 -24.34
N GLY A 105 12.12 2.41 -24.03
CA GLY A 105 13.39 1.76 -24.28
C GLY A 105 13.22 0.26 -24.47
N ALA A 106 14.34 -0.43 -24.63
CA ALA A 106 14.41 -1.88 -24.60
C ALA A 106 15.42 -2.29 -23.53
N ASP A 107 15.07 -3.31 -22.76
CA ASP A 107 15.94 -3.89 -21.74
C ASP A 107 17.06 -4.70 -22.40
N VAL A 108 18.07 -5.11 -21.62
CA VAL A 108 19.22 -5.92 -22.05
C VAL A 108 18.77 -7.23 -22.70
N SER A 109 17.64 -7.79 -22.26
CA SER A 109 17.02 -8.98 -22.85
C SER A 109 16.21 -8.71 -24.14
N GLY A 110 16.18 -7.47 -24.62
CA GLY A 110 15.44 -7.06 -25.82
C GLY A 110 13.95 -6.81 -25.59
N VAL A 111 13.45 -6.89 -24.35
CA VAL A 111 12.04 -6.62 -24.04
C VAL A 111 11.80 -5.11 -23.98
N PRO A 112 10.87 -4.56 -24.80
CA PRO A 112 10.57 -3.14 -24.74
C PRO A 112 9.88 -2.77 -23.43
N PHE A 113 10.09 -1.55 -22.97
CA PHE A 113 9.48 -1.01 -21.76
C PHE A 113 9.12 0.47 -21.91
N SER A 114 8.22 0.93 -21.07
CA SER A 114 7.89 2.36 -20.91
C SER A 114 8.19 2.82 -19.50
N GLN A 115 8.92 3.92 -19.39
CA GLN A 115 9.06 4.64 -18.14
C GLN A 115 7.85 5.57 -17.98
N ILE A 116 7.11 5.39 -16.90
CA ILE A 116 5.89 6.12 -16.60
C ILE A 116 6.12 6.96 -15.36
N GLU A 117 5.59 8.18 -15.40
CA GLU A 117 5.51 9.07 -14.26
C GLU A 117 4.04 9.32 -13.94
N CYS A 118 3.66 9.04 -12.70
CA CYS A 118 2.35 9.38 -12.14
C CYS A 118 2.51 10.51 -11.14
N ARG A 119 1.59 11.48 -11.13
CA ARG A 119 1.64 12.58 -10.17
C ARG A 119 0.26 13.00 -9.68
N CYS A 120 0.23 13.56 -8.48
CA CYS A 120 -0.88 14.36 -7.98
C CYS A 120 -0.30 15.54 -7.18
N ILE A 121 -0.77 16.75 -7.48
CA ILE A 121 -0.36 17.99 -6.83
C ILE A 121 -1.60 18.76 -6.41
N ASP A 122 -1.64 19.17 -5.15
CA ASP A 122 -2.58 20.18 -4.66
C ASP A 122 -2.12 21.56 -5.12
N LEU A 123 -2.93 22.20 -5.96
CA LEU A 123 -2.61 23.49 -6.57
C LEU A 123 -2.65 24.66 -5.56
N GLU A 124 -3.37 24.51 -4.44
CA GLU A 124 -3.45 25.55 -3.39
C GLU A 124 -2.23 25.55 -2.49
N THR A 125 -1.81 24.37 -2.02
CA THR A 125 -0.70 24.23 -1.07
C THR A 125 0.63 23.99 -1.78
N GLY A 126 0.60 23.47 -3.01
CA GLY A 126 1.77 22.99 -3.74
C GLY A 126 2.31 21.65 -3.29
N THR A 127 1.65 20.97 -2.34
CA THR A 127 2.07 19.63 -1.91
C THR A 127 1.66 18.61 -2.95
N GLY A 128 2.51 17.62 -3.19
CA GLY A 128 2.21 16.55 -4.14
C GLY A 128 3.09 15.35 -3.95
N GLU A 129 2.75 14.29 -4.68
CA GLU A 129 3.53 13.07 -4.77
C GLU A 129 3.71 12.70 -6.24
N GLU A 130 4.93 12.28 -6.58
CA GLU A 130 5.32 11.83 -7.91
C GLU A 130 5.93 10.43 -7.80
N ILE A 131 5.46 9.52 -8.64
CA ILE A 131 5.89 8.12 -8.66
C ILE A 131 6.33 7.77 -10.07
N GLY A 132 7.64 7.62 -10.24
CA GLY A 132 8.26 7.07 -11.45
C GLY A 132 8.40 5.55 -11.37
N PHE A 133 8.05 4.83 -12.43
CA PHE A 133 8.24 3.37 -12.50
C PHE A 133 8.33 2.89 -13.94
N ILE A 134 8.86 1.68 -14.12
CA ILE A 134 9.02 1.06 -15.44
C ILE A 134 7.94 -0.01 -15.63
N VAL A 135 7.32 -0.01 -16.82
CA VAL A 135 6.38 -1.04 -17.26
C VAL A 135 7.01 -1.82 -18.41
N PRO A 136 7.38 -3.09 -18.19
CA PRO A 136 7.78 -3.96 -19.30
C PRO A 136 6.57 -4.24 -20.19
N HIS A 137 6.77 -4.20 -21.51
CA HIS A 137 5.75 -4.55 -22.51
C HIS A 137 5.64 -6.07 -22.63
N TRP A 138 5.29 -6.69 -21.52
CA TRP A 138 5.19 -8.12 -21.38
C TRP A 138 3.83 -8.50 -20.82
N ARG A 139 3.18 -9.46 -21.47
CA ARG A 139 1.95 -10.05 -20.94
C ARG A 139 2.26 -11.42 -20.40
N ASP A 140 2.07 -11.56 -19.10
CA ASP A 140 2.14 -12.86 -18.47
C ASP A 140 0.91 -13.71 -18.85
N ARG A 141 1.13 -14.96 -19.22
CA ARG A 141 0.08 -15.95 -19.43
C ARG A 141 0.39 -17.13 -18.53
N SER A 142 -0.67 -17.77 -18.04
CA SER A 142 -0.56 -19.03 -17.31
C SER A 142 0.41 -19.98 -18.02
N GLU A 143 1.28 -20.63 -17.24
CA GLU A 143 2.27 -21.59 -17.71
C GLU A 143 1.65 -22.67 -18.63
N ARG A 144 0.39 -23.05 -18.36
CA ARG A 144 -0.42 -23.96 -19.20
C ARG A 144 -0.67 -23.48 -20.64
N LYS A 145 -0.49 -22.20 -20.94
CA LYS A 145 -0.69 -21.57 -22.25
C LYS A 145 0.62 -21.14 -22.94
N GLY A 146 1.75 -21.70 -22.49
CA GLY A 146 3.05 -21.50 -23.15
C GLY A 146 3.82 -20.26 -22.71
N GLY A 147 3.61 -19.79 -21.48
CA GLY A 147 4.32 -18.66 -20.90
C GLY A 147 3.90 -17.29 -21.44
N GLY A 148 4.48 -16.24 -20.85
CA GLY A 148 4.24 -14.86 -21.27
C GLY A 148 4.83 -14.53 -22.64
N TYR A 149 4.44 -13.38 -23.18
CA TYR A 149 4.92 -12.90 -24.49
C TYR A 149 5.12 -11.38 -24.49
N VAL A 150 5.98 -10.91 -25.40
CA VAL A 150 6.20 -9.47 -25.64
C VAL A 150 5.01 -8.89 -26.37
N LEU A 151 4.49 -7.77 -25.88
CA LEU A 151 3.45 -7.00 -26.53
C LEU A 151 4.04 -6.20 -27.68
N SER A 152 3.52 -6.40 -28.89
CA SER A 152 3.90 -5.65 -30.08
C SER A 152 2.86 -4.62 -30.52
N ASP A 153 1.59 -4.83 -30.12
CA ASP A 153 0.50 -3.92 -30.47
C ASP A 153 0.51 -2.68 -29.57
N GLU A 154 0.50 -1.51 -30.20
CA GLU A 154 0.59 -0.22 -29.52
C GLU A 154 -0.62 0.05 -28.61
N ARG A 155 -1.81 -0.45 -29.00
CA ARG A 155 -3.00 -0.32 -28.18
C ARG A 155 -2.91 -1.20 -26.94
N GLU A 156 -2.50 -2.46 -27.08
CA GLU A 156 -2.28 -3.35 -25.93
C GLU A 156 -1.21 -2.79 -24.95
N ILE A 157 -0.14 -2.20 -25.49
CA ILE A 157 0.90 -1.52 -24.70
C ILE A 157 0.31 -0.34 -23.92
N TYR A 158 -0.48 0.52 -24.58
CA TYR A 158 -1.11 1.66 -23.92
C TYR A 158 -2.11 1.20 -22.84
N GLU A 159 -2.94 0.20 -23.11
CA GLU A 159 -3.88 -0.35 -22.14
C GLU A 159 -3.16 -0.94 -20.92
N LEU A 160 -2.04 -1.64 -21.12
CA LEU A 160 -1.19 -2.14 -20.02
C LEU A 160 -0.63 -0.97 -19.20
N CYS A 161 -0.03 0.02 -19.86
CA CYS A 161 0.56 1.19 -19.21
C CYS A 161 -0.49 1.98 -18.43
N ALA A 162 -1.64 2.26 -19.04
CA ALA A 162 -2.75 2.96 -18.41
C ALA A 162 -3.26 2.22 -17.17
N ASN A 163 -3.45 0.91 -17.25
CA ASN A 163 -3.90 0.10 -16.12
C ASN A 163 -2.91 0.11 -14.96
N MET A 164 -1.60 0.06 -15.24
CA MET A 164 -0.56 0.11 -14.20
C MET A 164 -0.38 1.52 -13.61
N ALA A 165 -0.51 2.55 -14.46
CA ALA A 165 -0.37 3.94 -14.08
C ALA A 165 -1.54 4.40 -13.21
N MET A 166 -2.78 4.08 -13.59
CA MET A 166 -3.98 4.50 -12.85
C MET A 166 -4.01 3.99 -11.40
N ARG A 167 -3.41 2.82 -11.13
CA ARG A 167 -3.25 2.31 -9.76
C ARG A 167 -2.35 3.18 -8.90
N ARG A 168 -1.31 3.76 -9.50
CA ARG A 168 -0.36 4.66 -8.83
C ARG A 168 -0.88 6.09 -8.76
N VAL A 169 -1.56 6.57 -9.80
CA VAL A 169 -2.31 7.84 -9.75
C VAL A 169 -3.31 7.80 -8.59
N ARG A 170 -4.01 6.69 -8.38
CA ARG A 170 -4.87 6.50 -7.19
C ARG A 170 -4.10 6.71 -5.88
N ALA A 171 -2.89 6.14 -5.77
CA ALA A 171 -2.04 6.30 -4.60
C ALA A 171 -1.60 7.75 -4.40
N CYS A 172 -1.16 8.44 -5.46
CA CYS A 172 -0.79 9.85 -5.41
C CYS A 172 -1.96 10.74 -4.97
N ILE A 173 -3.17 10.51 -5.50
CA ILE A 173 -4.38 11.22 -5.05
C ILE A 173 -4.63 10.93 -3.56
N GLN A 174 -4.53 9.67 -3.15
CA GLN A 174 -4.75 9.26 -1.77
C GLN A 174 -3.74 9.89 -0.80
N ALA A 175 -2.51 10.16 -1.23
CA ALA A 175 -1.51 10.85 -0.41
C ALA A 175 -1.76 12.36 -0.30
N CYS A 176 -2.35 12.99 -1.33
CA CYS A 176 -2.64 14.43 -1.31
C CYS A 176 -3.88 14.80 -0.49
N ILE A 177 -4.86 13.90 -0.41
CA ILE A 177 -6.13 14.17 0.27
C ILE A 177 -6.06 13.71 1.73
N PRO A 178 -6.52 14.51 2.71
CA PRO A 178 -6.56 14.10 4.10
C PRO A 178 -7.31 12.78 4.32
N VAL A 179 -6.73 11.89 5.12
CA VAL A 179 -7.25 10.53 5.35
C VAL A 179 -8.68 10.55 5.88
N ASP A 180 -9.02 11.51 6.75
CA ASP A 180 -10.36 11.66 7.34
C ASP A 180 -11.45 11.95 6.28
N VAL A 181 -11.09 12.65 5.21
CA VAL A 181 -12.02 12.95 4.10
C VAL A 181 -12.28 11.68 3.29
N VAL A 182 -11.23 10.91 3.01
CA VAL A 182 -11.33 9.64 2.28
C VAL A 182 -12.16 8.63 3.09
N GLU A 183 -11.88 8.48 4.38
CA GLU A 183 -12.62 7.57 5.26
C GLU A 183 -14.10 7.95 5.36
N ARG A 184 -14.42 9.25 5.50
CA ARG A 184 -15.80 9.74 5.50
C ARG A 184 -16.53 9.43 4.20
N GLY A 185 -15.88 9.61 3.05
CA GLY A 185 -16.45 9.24 1.76
C GLY A 185 -16.73 7.73 1.64
N MET A 186 -15.79 6.89 2.10
CA MET A 186 -15.96 5.43 2.08
C MET A 186 -17.05 4.96 3.05
N LEU A 187 -17.16 5.57 4.23
CA LEU A 187 -18.22 5.27 5.19
C LEU A 187 -19.60 5.64 4.64
N GLN A 188 -19.71 6.77 3.94
CA GLN A 188 -20.95 7.16 3.28
C GLN A 188 -21.32 6.17 2.17
N ALA A 189 -20.34 5.72 1.36
CA ALA A 189 -20.57 4.70 0.35
C ALA A 189 -21.11 3.39 0.97
N ASP A 190 -20.55 2.96 2.10
CA ASP A 190 -21.03 1.77 2.82
C ASP A 190 -22.44 1.94 3.33
N THR A 191 -22.75 3.12 3.87
CA THR A 191 -24.09 3.45 4.34
C THR A 191 -25.10 3.38 3.20
N THR A 192 -24.76 3.93 2.04
CA THR A 192 -25.61 3.93 0.84
C THR A 192 -25.84 2.52 0.29
N VAL A 193 -24.79 1.70 0.16
CA VAL A 193 -24.94 0.32 -0.34
C VAL A 193 -25.72 -0.55 0.65
N ASN A 194 -25.54 -0.33 1.96
CA ASN A 194 -26.31 -1.02 2.99
C ASN A 194 -27.78 -0.58 3.01
N ALA A 195 -28.07 0.71 2.81
CA ALA A 195 -29.45 1.20 2.80
C ALA A 195 -30.28 0.60 1.64
N GLU A 196 -29.65 0.36 0.49
CA GLU A 196 -30.29 -0.21 -0.71
C GLU A 196 -30.28 -1.76 -0.73
N ALA A 197 -29.73 -2.41 0.30
CA ALA A 197 -29.62 -3.86 0.32
C ALA A 197 -30.99 -4.51 0.61
N ASP A 198 -31.52 -5.22 -0.39
CA ASP A 198 -32.75 -6.00 -0.26
C ASP A 198 -32.56 -7.20 0.70
N THR A 199 -33.27 -7.16 1.83
CA THR A 199 -33.29 -8.22 2.86
C THR A 199 -34.57 -9.08 2.79
N SER A 200 -35.34 -9.00 1.70
CA SER A 200 -36.55 -9.81 1.53
C SER A 200 -36.24 -11.31 1.47
N THR A 201 -37.21 -12.13 1.88
CA THR A 201 -37.08 -13.60 1.86
C THR A 201 -36.86 -14.14 0.44
N GLU A 202 -37.45 -13.50 -0.57
CA GLU A 202 -37.26 -13.86 -1.98
C GLU A 202 -35.83 -13.57 -2.45
N ALA A 203 -35.28 -12.40 -2.08
CA ALA A 203 -33.89 -12.06 -2.38
C ALA A 203 -32.92 -13.03 -1.71
N MET A 204 -33.20 -13.46 -0.47
CA MET A 204 -32.36 -14.44 0.22
C MET A 204 -32.44 -15.83 -0.43
N ALA A 205 -33.61 -16.27 -0.88
CA ALA A 205 -33.75 -17.52 -1.63
C ALA A 205 -32.95 -17.49 -2.94
N LYS A 206 -33.02 -16.37 -3.70
CA LYS A 206 -32.20 -16.17 -4.90
C LYS A 206 -30.70 -16.17 -4.59
N MET A 207 -30.30 -15.62 -3.45
CA MET A 207 -28.90 -15.61 -3.04
C MET A 207 -28.38 -17.01 -2.73
N VAL A 208 -29.13 -17.82 -1.98
CA VAL A 208 -28.77 -19.21 -1.71
C VAL A 208 -28.68 -20.01 -3.01
N ALA A 209 -29.65 -19.86 -3.92
CA ALA A 209 -29.61 -20.51 -5.23
C ALA A 209 -28.40 -20.06 -6.08
N ALA A 210 -27.98 -18.79 -5.95
CA ALA A 210 -26.79 -18.30 -6.64
C ALA A 210 -25.50 -18.93 -6.13
N PHE A 211 -25.45 -19.33 -4.85
CA PHE A 211 -24.30 -19.97 -4.21
C PHE A 211 -24.24 -21.51 -4.40
N GLU A 212 -25.36 -22.13 -4.76
CA GLU A 212 -25.50 -23.58 -4.98
C GLU A 212 -24.48 -24.17 -5.98
N PRO A 213 -24.11 -23.52 -7.11
CA PRO A 213 -23.12 -24.06 -8.05
C PRO A 213 -21.72 -24.29 -7.45
N TRP A 214 -21.42 -23.64 -6.32
CA TRP A 214 -20.16 -23.81 -5.60
C TRP A 214 -20.27 -24.77 -4.39
N GLY A 215 -21.39 -25.48 -4.25
CA GLY A 215 -21.64 -26.42 -3.15
C GLY A 215 -21.89 -25.73 -1.80
N VAL A 216 -22.12 -24.42 -1.81
CA VAL A 216 -22.38 -23.64 -0.59
C VAL A 216 -23.85 -23.77 -0.23
N THR A 217 -24.15 -24.44 0.90
CA THR A 217 -25.52 -24.63 1.36
C THR A 217 -25.99 -23.47 2.25
N LYS A 218 -27.29 -23.46 2.57
CA LYS A 218 -27.87 -22.50 3.52
C LYS A 218 -27.14 -22.51 4.86
N GLU A 219 -26.77 -23.70 5.35
CA GLU A 219 -26.10 -23.88 6.64
C GLU A 219 -24.72 -23.21 6.65
N HIS A 220 -23.98 -23.31 5.54
CA HIS A 220 -22.67 -22.65 5.40
C HIS A 220 -22.81 -21.12 5.46
N ILE A 221 -23.84 -20.57 4.80
CA ILE A 221 -24.12 -19.13 4.82
C ILE A 221 -24.54 -18.68 6.24
N GLU A 222 -25.42 -19.43 6.90
CA GLU A 222 -25.84 -19.14 8.28
C GLU A 222 -24.67 -19.20 9.28
N HIS A 223 -23.71 -20.10 9.06
CA HIS A 223 -22.49 -20.20 9.86
C HIS A 223 -21.59 -18.97 9.67
N LEU A 224 -21.38 -18.53 8.42
CA LEU A 224 -20.58 -17.34 8.11
C LEU A 224 -21.18 -16.06 8.73
N ILE A 225 -22.49 -15.86 8.61
CA ILE A 225 -23.17 -14.67 9.15
C ILE A 225 -23.47 -14.78 10.66
N GLN A 226 -23.22 -15.95 11.26
CA GLN A 226 -23.53 -16.31 12.65
C GLN A 226 -24.99 -16.01 13.07
N ARG A 227 -25.91 -16.10 12.12
CA ARG A 227 -27.34 -15.75 12.27
C ARG A 227 -28.18 -16.58 11.30
N ARG A 228 -29.49 -16.66 11.58
CA ARG A 228 -30.45 -17.27 10.63
C ARG A 228 -30.68 -16.35 9.45
N LEU A 229 -30.88 -16.91 8.25
CA LEU A 229 -31.15 -16.13 7.04
C LEU A 229 -32.38 -15.20 7.16
N ASN A 230 -33.36 -15.58 7.97
CA ASN A 230 -34.56 -14.77 8.20
C ASN A 230 -34.30 -13.51 9.03
N ALA A 231 -33.17 -13.43 9.72
CA ALA A 231 -32.77 -12.31 10.57
C ALA A 231 -31.49 -11.64 10.05
N ILE A 232 -31.26 -11.73 8.74
CA ILE A 232 -30.09 -11.16 8.07
C ILE A 232 -30.13 -9.64 8.11
N GLN A 233 -28.97 -9.03 8.29
CA GLN A 233 -28.82 -7.57 8.21
C GLN A 233 -28.39 -7.16 6.80
N ALA A 234 -28.79 -5.97 6.37
CA ALA A 234 -28.39 -5.37 5.10
C ALA A 234 -26.86 -5.47 4.84
N ALA A 235 -26.04 -5.13 5.84
CA ALA A 235 -24.59 -5.22 5.73
C ALA A 235 -24.09 -6.65 5.41
N GLN A 236 -24.76 -7.68 5.95
CA GLN A 236 -24.43 -9.07 5.67
C GLN A 236 -24.79 -9.46 4.23
N VAL A 237 -25.93 -8.97 3.72
CA VAL A 237 -26.32 -9.16 2.31
C VAL A 237 -25.28 -8.55 1.37
N VAL A 238 -24.78 -7.35 1.68
CA VAL A 238 -23.74 -6.68 0.88
C VAL A 238 -22.44 -7.49 0.88
N THR A 239 -22.02 -8.01 2.04
CA THR A 239 -20.86 -8.90 2.13
C THR A 239 -21.05 -10.16 1.28
N LEU A 240 -22.21 -10.81 1.34
CA LEU A 240 -22.50 -11.98 0.52
C LEU A 240 -22.48 -11.67 -0.98
N LYS A 241 -23.04 -10.54 -1.41
CA LYS A 241 -22.96 -10.09 -2.81
C LYS A 241 -21.50 -9.91 -3.26
N ARG A 242 -20.63 -9.40 -2.39
CA ARG A 242 -19.19 -9.22 -2.69
C ARG A 242 -18.47 -10.57 -2.81
N ILE A 243 -18.73 -11.50 -1.89
CA ILE A 243 -18.19 -12.87 -1.95
C ILE A 243 -18.63 -13.55 -3.25
N TYR A 244 -19.92 -13.43 -3.61
CA TYR A 244 -20.44 -13.97 -4.88
C TYR A 244 -19.68 -13.45 -6.10
N VAL A 245 -19.41 -12.14 -6.17
CA VAL A 245 -18.62 -11.55 -7.26
C VAL A 245 -17.20 -12.10 -7.25
N SER A 246 -16.56 -12.22 -6.08
CA SER A 246 -15.21 -12.81 -5.97
C SER A 246 -15.14 -14.25 -6.47
N LEU A 247 -16.12 -15.09 -6.10
CA LEU A 247 -16.21 -16.49 -6.55
C LEU A 247 -16.50 -16.60 -8.05
N ARG A 248 -17.43 -15.78 -8.57
CA ARG A 248 -17.77 -15.76 -9.99
C ARG A 248 -16.59 -15.34 -10.86
N ASP A 249 -15.82 -14.37 -10.38
CA ASP A 249 -14.66 -13.85 -11.10
C ASP A 249 -13.40 -14.75 -10.87
N GLY A 250 -13.51 -15.81 -10.06
CA GLY A 250 -12.45 -16.79 -9.80
C GLY A 250 -11.30 -16.25 -8.96
N MET A 251 -11.53 -15.19 -8.20
CA MET A 251 -10.51 -14.52 -7.36
C MET A 251 -10.37 -15.16 -5.98
N SER A 252 -11.35 -15.99 -5.59
CA SER A 252 -11.40 -16.73 -4.33
C SER A 252 -12.03 -18.10 -4.54
N GLU A 253 -11.78 -19.01 -3.60
CA GLU A 253 -12.43 -20.31 -3.53
C GLU A 253 -13.48 -20.37 -2.41
N PRO A 254 -14.53 -21.22 -2.51
CA PRO A 254 -15.56 -21.32 -1.49
C PRO A 254 -15.03 -21.67 -0.09
N GLY A 255 -13.97 -22.49 -0.02
CA GLY A 255 -13.33 -22.88 1.25
C GLY A 255 -12.60 -21.75 1.98
N GLU A 256 -12.32 -20.61 1.30
CA GLU A 256 -11.75 -19.42 1.95
C GLU A 256 -12.78 -18.66 2.80
N TRP A 257 -14.07 -18.81 2.45
CA TRP A 257 -15.16 -18.03 3.04
C TRP A 257 -16.13 -18.88 3.85
N PHE A 258 -16.32 -20.14 3.45
CA PHE A 258 -17.29 -21.05 4.05
C PHE A 258 -16.55 -22.23 4.66
N ASP A 259 -16.97 -22.61 5.86
CA ASP A 259 -16.51 -23.85 6.50
C ASP A 259 -17.21 -25.03 5.82
N MET A 260 -16.61 -25.52 4.75
CA MET A 260 -17.15 -26.58 3.90
C MET A 260 -16.91 -27.99 4.49
N GLY A 261 -16.40 -28.09 5.73
CA GLY A 261 -15.78 -29.30 6.25
C GLY A 261 -14.51 -29.64 5.48
N ASP A 262 -13.57 -30.38 6.07
CA ASP A 262 -12.37 -30.84 5.37
C ASP A 262 -12.76 -31.70 4.15
N ALA A 263 -12.88 -31.06 3.00
CA ALA A 263 -12.82 -31.74 1.72
C ALA A 263 -11.37 -32.22 1.56
N VAL A 264 -11.19 -33.48 1.95
CA VAL A 264 -10.04 -34.32 1.62
C VAL A 264 -9.55 -33.96 0.22
N GLY A 265 -8.27 -33.59 0.16
CA GLY A 265 -7.57 -33.29 -1.07
C GLY A 265 -7.83 -34.34 -2.14
N THR A 266 -8.00 -33.84 -3.34
CA THR A 266 -7.93 -34.58 -4.59
C THR A 266 -6.71 -35.50 -4.61
N GLY A 267 -6.96 -36.81 -4.74
CA GLY A 267 -5.90 -37.80 -4.88
C GLY A 267 -6.43 -39.23 -4.89
N GLU A 268 -6.60 -39.75 -6.10
CA GLU A 268 -6.70 -41.17 -6.47
C GLU A 268 -8.07 -41.87 -6.39
N SER A 269 -8.50 -42.24 -7.60
CA SER A 269 -9.40 -43.30 -7.98
C SER A 269 -9.15 -44.61 -7.24
N ASP A 270 -10.21 -45.23 -6.71
CA ASP A 270 -10.53 -46.62 -7.04
C ASP A 270 -12.01 -46.91 -6.72
N GLU A 271 -12.74 -47.39 -7.73
CA GLU A 271 -14.01 -48.08 -7.54
C GLU A 271 -13.71 -49.56 -7.33
N SER A 272 -14.09 -50.14 -6.18
CA SER A 272 -14.62 -51.51 -6.17
C SER A 272 -15.35 -51.87 -4.86
N GLN A 273 -16.66 -52.00 -5.01
CA GLN A 273 -17.55 -53.08 -4.55
C GLN A 273 -17.56 -53.60 -3.09
N THR A 274 -18.79 -53.51 -2.55
CA THR A 274 -19.59 -54.53 -1.82
C THR A 274 -19.16 -55.05 -0.43
N GLU A 275 -20.11 -54.81 0.49
CA GLU A 275 -20.66 -55.71 1.53
C GLU A 275 -19.75 -56.68 2.28
N GLY A 276 -19.79 -56.58 3.62
CA GLY A 276 -19.54 -57.75 4.48
C GLY A 276 -18.93 -57.48 5.85
N THR A 277 -19.80 -57.45 6.86
CA THR A 277 -19.60 -58.04 8.20
C THR A 277 -18.47 -57.58 9.11
N GLY A 278 -18.82 -57.40 10.40
CA GLY A 278 -17.95 -56.84 11.42
C GLY A 278 -16.66 -57.62 11.65
N THR A 279 -15.58 -56.89 11.95
CA THR A 279 -14.75 -57.00 13.17
C THR A 279 -13.70 -55.88 13.14
N ALA A 280 -14.11 -54.62 13.34
CA ALA A 280 -13.16 -53.48 13.45
C ALA A 280 -13.47 -52.55 14.65
N ALA A 281 -14.38 -52.96 15.54
CA ALA A 281 -14.74 -52.21 16.76
C ALA A 281 -13.85 -52.52 17.98
N VAL A 282 -12.73 -53.26 17.81
CA VAL A 282 -11.88 -53.70 18.92
C VAL A 282 -10.49 -53.05 18.93
N LYS A 283 -10.02 -52.42 17.84
CA LYS A 283 -8.72 -51.72 17.82
C LYS A 283 -8.77 -50.23 18.16
N SER A 284 -9.95 -49.58 18.17
CA SER A 284 -10.09 -48.17 18.60
C SER A 284 -10.37 -48.01 20.10
N ARG A 285 -10.55 -49.10 20.86
CA ARG A 285 -10.83 -49.07 22.31
C ARG A 285 -9.63 -49.33 23.21
N MET A 286 -8.43 -49.55 22.65
CA MET A 286 -7.18 -49.84 23.38
C MET A 286 -6.14 -48.69 23.30
N LYS A 287 -6.56 -47.44 23.07
CA LYS A 287 -5.67 -46.26 23.17
C LYS A 287 -6.25 -45.11 24.01
N LYS A 288 -7.29 -45.39 24.82
CA LYS A 288 -7.94 -44.39 25.70
C LYS A 288 -7.91 -44.72 27.19
N LYS A 289 -6.99 -45.60 27.64
CA LYS A 289 -6.75 -45.86 29.07
C LYS A 289 -5.27 -46.14 29.33
N THR A 290 -4.52 -45.07 29.63
CA THR A 290 -3.28 -44.98 30.44
C THR A 290 -2.74 -43.55 30.24
N GLY A 291 -2.70 -42.61 31.19
CA GLY A 291 -3.11 -42.62 32.59
C GLY A 291 -3.24 -41.19 33.18
N GLY A 292 -4.05 -41.04 34.23
CA GLY A 292 -3.72 -40.20 35.39
C GLY A 292 -2.95 -41.06 36.41
N ALA A 293 -2.28 -40.58 37.45
CA ALA A 293 -2.38 -39.39 38.30
C ALA A 293 -1.03 -39.28 39.09
N LYS A 294 -0.39 -38.11 39.32
CA LYS A 294 -0.67 -37.00 40.27
C LYS A 294 0.13 -37.10 41.59
N ALA A 295 0.94 -36.07 41.91
CA ALA A 295 0.98 -35.37 43.22
C ALA A 295 2.02 -34.21 43.22
N ALA A 296 1.67 -33.10 43.89
CA ALA A 296 2.36 -31.80 43.99
C ALA A 296 3.05 -31.65 45.40
N PRO A 297 3.59 -30.49 45.90
CA PRO A 297 2.98 -29.13 45.90
C PRO A 297 3.94 -27.90 45.76
N LYS A 298 3.31 -26.70 45.81
CA LYS A 298 3.79 -25.30 45.55
C LYS A 298 4.60 -24.65 46.72
N PRO A 299 5.11 -23.40 46.57
CA PRO A 299 4.33 -22.14 46.81
C PRO A 299 4.59 -21.04 45.73
N ALA A 300 3.62 -20.30 45.19
CA ALA A 300 2.82 -19.15 45.69
C ALA A 300 3.59 -17.82 45.92
N SER A 301 3.37 -16.80 45.06
CA SER A 301 3.19 -15.38 45.48
C SER A 301 2.44 -14.57 44.41
N LYS A 302 1.72 -13.53 44.88
CA LYS A 302 0.58 -12.80 44.28
C LYS A 302 1.00 -11.56 43.46
N PRO A 303 0.08 -10.99 42.64
CA PRO A 303 0.18 -9.67 42.02
C PRO A 303 -0.51 -8.54 42.82
N THR A 304 -0.41 -7.30 42.30
CA THR A 304 -1.13 -6.01 42.61
C THR A 304 -0.33 -4.98 43.44
N PRO A 305 -0.61 -3.65 43.41
CA PRO A 305 -1.80 -2.97 42.82
C PRO A 305 -1.59 -1.62 42.10
N LYS A 306 -2.61 -1.25 41.31
CA LYS A 306 -3.06 0.10 40.96
C LYS A 306 -3.71 0.78 42.19
N PRO A 307 -3.64 2.11 42.37
CA PRO A 307 -4.62 2.82 43.18
C PRO A 307 -5.57 3.65 42.30
N ALA A 308 -6.86 3.54 42.60
CA ALA A 308 -7.87 4.54 42.29
C ALA A 308 -8.55 4.92 43.61
N ALA A 309 -8.82 6.20 43.85
CA ALA A 309 -10.17 6.72 44.11
C ALA A 309 -10.20 8.15 44.69
N LYS A 310 -10.85 9.03 43.93
CA LYS A 310 -12.03 9.87 44.27
C LYS A 310 -11.94 11.11 45.18
N THR A 311 -12.56 12.16 44.61
CA THR A 311 -13.60 13.10 45.13
C THR A 311 -13.25 14.44 45.80
N GLY A 312 -13.97 15.48 45.33
CA GLY A 312 -14.16 16.83 45.91
C GLY A 312 -13.27 17.89 45.25
N GLY A 313 -13.70 19.05 44.74
CA GLY A 313 -14.95 19.82 44.81
C GLY A 313 -14.59 21.30 44.99
N ALA A 314 -15.01 22.16 44.04
CA ALA A 314 -15.18 23.63 44.08
C ALA A 314 -14.04 24.57 44.55
N GLY A 315 -13.87 25.70 43.85
CA GLY A 315 -13.33 26.94 44.45
C GLY A 315 -12.30 27.74 43.64
N ASP A 316 -12.80 28.81 43.02
CA ASP A 316 -12.24 30.10 42.60
C ASP A 316 -10.74 30.50 42.67
N ALA A 317 -10.39 31.30 41.65
CA ALA A 317 -9.60 32.55 41.66
C ALA A 317 -8.05 32.56 41.78
N LYS A 318 -7.46 32.98 40.65
CA LYS A 318 -6.59 34.17 40.47
C LYS A 318 -5.18 34.16 41.10
N ALA A 319 -4.15 34.10 40.23
CA ALA A 319 -3.05 35.09 40.19
C ALA A 319 -2.09 34.82 39.02
N GLU A 320 -1.90 35.82 38.15
CA GLU A 320 -0.73 35.96 37.27
C GLU A 320 0.55 36.16 38.12
N PRO A 321 1.75 36.00 37.53
CA PRO A 321 2.41 37.23 37.08
C PRO A 321 3.13 37.12 35.72
N LYS A 322 2.83 38.13 34.90
CA LYS A 322 3.66 38.96 34.00
C LYS A 322 5.07 38.50 33.59
N ALA A 323 5.27 38.61 32.28
CA ALA A 323 6.51 38.55 31.53
C ALA A 323 7.42 39.77 31.71
N ASP A 324 8.71 39.61 31.39
CA ASP A 324 9.45 40.48 30.45
C ASP A 324 10.85 39.89 30.08
N PRO A 325 11.51 40.32 28.99
CA PRO A 325 12.00 39.40 27.96
C PRO A 325 13.52 39.48 27.69
N LYS A 326 14.18 38.35 27.41
CA LYS A 326 15.41 38.29 26.59
C LYS A 326 15.86 36.85 26.34
N ALA A 327 15.72 36.36 25.10
CA ALA A 327 16.71 35.51 24.41
C ALA A 327 16.09 35.00 23.10
N ALA A 328 16.70 35.38 21.97
CA ALA A 328 16.42 34.80 20.66
C ALA A 328 16.77 33.29 20.67
N PRO A 329 15.96 32.41 20.04
CA PRO A 329 16.32 31.01 19.91
C PRO A 329 17.43 30.87 18.85
N LYS A 330 18.56 30.28 19.24
CA LYS A 330 19.60 29.83 18.31
C LYS A 330 19.06 28.65 17.49
N ALA A 331 19.38 28.67 16.20
CA ALA A 331 19.00 27.69 15.19
C ALA A 331 19.29 26.24 15.63
N ALA A 332 18.29 25.36 15.44
CA ALA A 332 18.44 23.92 15.58
C ALA A 332 19.32 23.37 14.45
N GLY A 333 20.38 22.63 14.81
CA GLY A 333 21.28 21.96 13.88
C GLY A 333 20.59 20.85 13.07
N ARG A 334 21.12 20.63 11.87
CA ARG A 334 20.69 19.66 10.87
C ARG A 334 20.80 18.23 11.43
N ARG A 335 19.85 17.33 11.10
CA ARG A 335 19.78 15.94 11.60
C ARG A 335 20.92 15.01 11.11
N ASP A 336 21.91 15.55 10.42
CA ASP A 336 22.92 14.77 9.70
C ASP A 336 24.19 14.49 10.55
N ASP A 337 24.31 15.01 11.77
CA ASP A 337 25.52 14.91 12.61
C ASP A 337 25.49 13.80 13.67
N ALA A 338 24.47 12.92 13.65
CA ALA A 338 24.38 11.81 14.61
C ALA A 338 25.51 10.77 14.37
N PRO A 339 26.09 10.20 15.45
CA PRO A 339 27.14 9.20 15.33
C PRO A 339 26.60 7.92 14.67
N LEU A 340 27.35 7.39 13.71
CA LEU A 340 27.00 6.17 12.99
C LEU A 340 27.50 4.93 13.74
N SER A 341 26.76 3.83 13.60
CA SER A 341 27.17 2.55 14.18
C SER A 341 28.28 1.90 13.36
N TYR A 342 29.18 1.17 14.04
CA TYR A 342 30.22 0.38 13.38
C TYR A 342 29.67 -0.55 12.30
N ALA A 343 28.59 -1.28 12.59
CA ALA A 343 28.00 -2.25 11.67
C ALA A 343 27.55 -1.62 10.35
N PHE A 344 27.01 -0.40 10.40
CA PHE A 344 26.56 0.33 9.22
C PHE A 344 27.73 0.78 8.33
N VAL A 345 28.82 1.26 8.94
CA VAL A 345 30.01 1.68 8.18
C VAL A 345 30.77 0.47 7.63
N ALA A 346 30.84 -0.62 8.41
CA ALA A 346 31.44 -1.88 7.95
C ALA A 346 30.67 -2.51 6.78
N SER A 347 29.33 -2.47 6.78
CA SER A 347 28.56 -2.94 5.63
C SER A 347 28.78 -2.05 4.41
N ALA A 348 28.79 -0.72 4.58
CA ALA A 348 29.02 0.21 3.48
C ALA A 348 30.40 0.04 2.82
N LEU A 349 31.46 -0.24 3.61
CA LEU A 349 32.79 -0.56 3.08
C LEU A 349 32.82 -1.90 2.35
N ASN A 350 32.03 -2.89 2.81
CA ASN A 350 32.01 -4.21 2.18
C ASN A 350 31.14 -4.27 0.92
N ASP A 351 30.09 -3.47 0.85
CA ASP A 351 29.16 -3.45 -0.27
C ASP A 351 29.64 -2.52 -1.41
N ALA A 352 30.75 -1.79 -1.21
CA ALA A 352 31.35 -0.96 -2.24
C ALA A 352 31.89 -1.83 -3.40
N THR A 353 31.45 -1.51 -4.62
CA THR A 353 31.76 -2.27 -5.85
C THR A 353 32.88 -1.64 -6.67
N ASP A 354 33.25 -0.40 -6.38
CA ASP A 354 34.32 0.33 -7.06
C ASP A 354 35.05 1.26 -6.07
N THR A 355 36.18 1.80 -6.51
CA THR A 355 37.06 2.65 -5.70
C THR A 355 36.37 3.95 -5.27
N ALA A 356 35.50 4.52 -6.13
CA ALA A 356 34.75 5.72 -5.82
C ALA A 356 33.71 5.50 -4.71
N ALA A 357 32.99 4.38 -4.73
CA ALA A 357 32.05 3.99 -3.68
C ALA A 357 32.77 3.66 -2.37
N LEU A 358 33.96 3.05 -2.45
CA LEU A 358 34.79 2.74 -1.29
C LEU A 358 35.28 4.02 -0.59
N ASP A 359 35.71 5.02 -1.35
CA ASP A 359 36.12 6.33 -0.82
C ASP A 359 34.96 7.06 -0.14
N VAL A 360 33.75 7.02 -0.71
CA VAL A 360 32.56 7.59 -0.09
C VAL A 360 32.20 6.87 1.21
N ALA A 361 32.32 5.54 1.26
CA ALA A 361 32.11 4.76 2.47
C ALA A 361 33.17 5.06 3.55
N SER A 362 34.43 5.30 3.16
CA SER A 362 35.52 5.66 4.08
C SER A 362 35.26 6.98 4.83
N ALA A 363 34.62 7.95 4.17
CA ALA A 363 34.27 9.24 4.78
C ALA A 363 33.30 9.10 5.96
N LEU A 364 32.54 7.99 6.03
CA LEU A 364 31.62 7.69 7.13
C LEU A 364 32.33 7.21 8.40
N ILE A 365 33.59 6.75 8.31
CA ILE A 365 34.37 6.25 9.45
C ILE A 365 34.54 7.34 10.52
N ALA A 366 34.75 8.58 10.10
CA ALA A 366 34.90 9.73 11.01
C ALA A 366 33.66 9.97 11.91
N ARG A 367 32.50 9.43 11.53
CA ARG A 367 31.24 9.57 12.27
C ARG A 367 31.00 8.47 13.30
N VAL A 368 31.86 7.47 13.39
CA VAL A 368 31.78 6.44 14.43
C VAL A 368 32.37 6.98 15.71
N ALA A 369 31.62 6.90 16.82
CA ALA A 369 32.01 7.54 18.08
C ALA A 369 33.27 6.91 18.72
N ASP A 370 33.41 5.58 18.67
CA ASP A 370 34.52 4.85 19.29
C ASP A 370 35.80 4.89 18.42
N ALA A 371 36.91 5.30 19.02
CA ALA A 371 38.21 5.40 18.36
C ALA A 371 38.79 4.04 17.97
N LYS A 372 38.54 2.97 18.73
CA LYS A 372 39.04 1.64 18.40
C LYS A 372 38.35 1.08 17.16
N GLN A 373 37.05 1.29 17.07
CA GLN A 373 36.22 0.91 15.93
C GLN A 373 36.62 1.67 14.65
N ARG A 374 37.02 2.94 14.76
CA ARG A 374 37.53 3.68 13.60
C ARG A 374 38.82 3.07 13.05
N ILE A 375 39.75 2.68 13.91
CA ILE A 375 41.01 2.03 13.50
C ILE A 375 40.74 0.71 12.78
N GLU A 376 39.79 -0.09 13.28
CA GLU A 376 39.38 -1.35 12.61
C GLU A 376 38.75 -1.10 11.24
N LEU A 377 37.92 -0.07 11.10
CA LEU A 377 37.31 0.31 9.82
C LEU A 377 38.33 0.89 8.82
N GLU A 378 39.32 1.64 9.30
CA GLU A 378 40.43 2.14 8.47
C GLU A 378 41.28 0.99 7.92
N GLN A 379 41.54 -0.04 8.73
CA GLN A 379 42.21 -1.26 8.28
C GLN A 379 41.39 -2.01 7.24
N MET A 380 40.06 -2.07 7.41
CA MET A 380 39.14 -2.68 6.45
C MET A 380 39.12 -1.93 5.11
N TYR A 381 39.14 -0.60 5.14
CA TYR A 381 39.29 0.23 3.94
C TYR A 381 40.61 -0.04 3.23
N SER A 382 41.75 -0.03 3.95
CA SER A 382 43.06 -0.30 3.34
C SER A 382 43.17 -1.70 2.72
N ALA A 383 42.54 -2.71 3.33
CA ALA A 383 42.49 -4.06 2.77
C ALA A 383 41.67 -4.11 1.47
N ARG A 384 40.47 -3.51 1.46
CA ARG A 384 39.62 -3.42 0.26
C ARG A 384 40.24 -2.59 -0.86
N MET A 385 40.97 -1.53 -0.52
CA MET A 385 41.65 -0.69 -1.50
C MET A 385 42.75 -1.49 -2.23
N GLY A 386 43.48 -2.34 -1.50
CA GLY A 386 44.45 -3.26 -2.10
C GLY A 386 43.83 -4.28 -3.07
N GLU A 387 42.64 -4.80 -2.77
CA GLU A 387 41.92 -5.74 -3.66
C GLU A 387 41.56 -5.09 -5.02
N PHE A 388 41.18 -3.82 -5.03
CA PHE A 388 40.86 -3.10 -6.27
C PHE A 388 42.09 -2.65 -7.06
N ASP A 389 43.22 -2.38 -6.38
CA ASP A 389 44.49 -2.05 -7.04
C ASP A 389 45.11 -3.30 -7.71
N ASP A 390 44.93 -4.49 -7.13
CA ASP A 390 45.39 -5.77 -7.68
C ASP A 390 44.53 -6.26 -8.88
N GLU A 391 43.26 -5.87 -8.98
CA GLU A 391 42.38 -6.22 -10.11
C GLU A 391 42.60 -5.35 -11.36
N GLN A 392 43.32 -4.23 -11.26
CA GLN A 392 43.63 -3.31 -12.38
C GLN A 392 45.06 -3.42 -12.92
N GLY A 393 45.91 -4.28 -12.32
CA GLY A 393 47.24 -4.66 -12.83
C GLY A 393 47.22 -5.94 -13.64
#